data_AF-A0A2V8SQ56-F1
#
_entry.id   AF-A0A2V8SQ56-F1
#
_cell.length_a   1.000
_cell.length_b   1.000
_cell.length_c   1.000
_cell.angle_alpha   90.00
_cell.angle_beta   90.00
_cell.angle_gamma   90.00
#
_symmetry.space_group_name_H-M   'P 1'
#
loop_
_entity.id
_entity.type
_entity.pdbx_description
1 polymer ?
#
loop_
_entity_poly.entity_id
_entity_poly.type
_entity_poly.pdbx_seq_one_letter_code
_entity_poly.pdbx_strand_id
1 'polypeptide(L)' 'MWDRKRQIIWLTVGFAGGTFFLYPIARDDAGRFDLQYFLQLETLLLVIIAVMFYIYSRRKP' A
#
# COMPACT_ATOMS: atom_id res chain seq x y z
N MET A 1 -21.01 5.22 10.97
CA MET A 1 -20.72 3.85 10.50
C MET A 1 -19.87 3.96 9.24
N TRP A 2 -18.57 3.67 9.30
CA TRP A 2 -17.76 3.64 8.08
C TRP A 2 -18.16 2.39 7.29
N ASP A 3 -18.93 2.55 6.22
CA ASP A 3 -19.40 1.44 5.41
C ASP A 3 -18.23 0.57 4.95
N ARG A 4 -18.27 -0.73 5.28
CA ARG A 4 -17.25 -1.73 4.87
C ARG A 4 -16.90 -1.64 3.38
N LYS A 5 -17.89 -1.33 2.54
CA LYS A 5 -17.71 -1.10 1.10
C LYS A 5 -16.70 0.02 0.81
N ARG A 6 -16.80 1.15 1.51
CA ARG A 6 -15.90 2.29 1.34
C ARG A 6 -14.50 1.97 1.85
N GLN A 7 -14.37 1.18 2.91
CA GLN A 7 -13.08 0.73 3.43
C GLN A 7 -12.33 -0.17 2.44
N ILE A 8 -13.04 -1.08 1.77
CA ILE A 8 -12.47 -1.93 0.71
C ILE A 8 -12.03 -1.08 -0.48
N ILE A 9 -12.82 -0.09 -0.90
CA ILE A 9 -12.44 0.83 -1.98
C ILE A 9 -11.14 1.56 -1.64
N TRP A 10 -11.03 2.09 -0.41
CA TRP A 10 -9.80 2.77 0.04
C TRP A 10 -8.58 1.82 0.12
N LEU A 11 -8.78 0.56 0.51
CA LEU A 11 -7.73 -0.45 0.48
C LEU A 11 -7.23 -0.72 -0.94
N THR A 12 -8.15 -0.98 -1.86
CA THR A 12 -7.80 -1.30 -3.25
C THR A 12 -7.14 -0.11 -3.94
N VAL A 13 -7.65 1.11 -3.72
CA VAL A 13 -7.08 2.34 -4.30
C VAL A 13 -5.71 2.66 -3.69
N GLY A 14 -5.56 2.52 -2.37
CA GLY A 14 -4.28 2.75 -1.69
C GLY A 14 -3.21 1.73 -2.10
N PHE A 15 -3.59 0.47 -2.26
CA PHE A 15 -2.71 -0.58 -2.76
C PHE A 15 -2.31 -0.33 -4.22
N ALA A 16 -3.28 -0.20 -5.13
CA ALA A 16 -3.00 0.01 -6.56
C ALA A 16 -2.23 1.32 -6.82
N GLY A 17 -2.59 2.40 -6.13
CA GLY A 17 -1.87 3.67 -6.19
C GLY A 17 -0.45 3.54 -5.65
N GLY A 18 -0.28 2.94 -4.46
CA GLY A 18 1.04 2.72 -3.88
C GLY A 18 1.94 1.88 -4.78
N THR A 19 1.46 0.75 -5.30
CA THR A 19 2.19 -0.10 -6.25
C THR A 19 2.60 0.67 -7.51
N PHE A 20 1.71 1.52 -8.06
CA PHE A 20 2.03 2.37 -9.21
C PHE A 20 3.15 3.39 -8.91
N PHE A 21 3.14 4.01 -7.73
CA PHE A 21 4.20 4.94 -7.32
C PHE A 21 5.52 4.23 -6.98
N LEU A 22 5.47 3.01 -6.46
CA LEU A 22 6.67 2.23 -6.11
C LEU A 22 7.37 1.65 -7.34
N TYR A 23 6.64 1.38 -8.43
CA TYR A 23 7.19 0.82 -9.66
C TYR A 23 8.36 1.63 -10.27
N PRO A 24 8.28 2.97 -10.42
CA PRO A 24 9.43 3.77 -10.88
C PRO A 24 10.51 3.93 -9.82
N ILE A 25 10.18 3.88 -8.52
CA ILE A 25 11.16 4.01 -7.42
C ILE A 25 12.08 2.78 -7.35
N ALA A 26 11.56 1.61 -7.74
CA ALA A 26 12.36 0.39 -7.80
C ALA A 26 13.24 0.26 -9.05
N ARG A 27 13.19 1.25 -9.96
CA ARG A 27 14.22 1.37 -11.00
C ARG A 27 15.42 2.11 -10.44
N ASP A 28 16.55 1.44 -10.51
CA ASP A 28 17.86 1.99 -10.17
C ASP A 28 18.30 3.05 -11.20
N ASP A 29 19.29 3.88 -10.89
CA ASP A 29 19.75 4.99 -11.76
C ASP A 29 20.25 4.51 -13.14
N ALA A 30 20.63 3.23 -13.24
CA ALA A 30 21.00 2.55 -14.48
C ALA A 30 19.81 1.96 -15.27
N GLY A 31 18.58 2.21 -14.83
CA GLY A 31 17.35 1.69 -15.44
C GLY A 31 17.05 0.21 -15.17
N ARG A 32 17.84 -0.45 -14.31
CA ARG A 32 17.63 -1.84 -13.90
C ARG A 32 16.53 -1.89 -12.84
N PHE A 33 15.58 -2.80 -13.01
CA PHE A 33 14.53 -3.02 -12.03
C PHE A 33 15.01 -4.02 -10.99
N ASP A 34 15.11 -3.58 -9.74
CA ASP A 34 15.42 -4.46 -8.62
C ASP A 34 14.12 -5.03 -8.04
N LEU A 35 13.85 -6.30 -8.37
CA LEU A 35 12.67 -7.02 -7.91
C LEU A 35 12.65 -7.17 -6.38
N GLN A 36 13.81 -7.37 -5.76
CA GLN A 36 13.89 -7.56 -4.30
C GLN A 36 13.59 -6.26 -3.57
N TYR A 37 14.15 -5.15 -4.05
CA TYR A 37 13.85 -3.82 -3.51
C TYR A 37 12.39 -3.43 -3.71
N PHE A 38 11.82 -3.71 -4.88
CA PHE A 38 10.38 -3.52 -5.13
C PHE A 38 9.51 -4.29 -4.13
N LEU A 39 9.80 -5.58 -3.92
CA LEU A 39 9.06 -6.42 -2.98
C LEU A 39 9.17 -5.91 -1.54
N GLN A 40 10.32 -5.37 -1.13
CA GLN A 40 10.48 -4.74 0.19
C GLN A 40 9.59 -3.51 0.34
N LEU A 41 9.55 -2.64 -0.66
CA LEU A 41 8.70 -1.45 -0.66
C LEU A 41 7.21 -1.80 -0.67
N GLU A 42 6.81 -2.80 -1.47
CA GLU A 42 5.43 -3.26 -1.55
C GLU A 42 4.99 -3.95 -0.23
N THR A 43 5.89 -4.70 0.41
CA THR A 43 5.65 -5.26 1.75
C THR A 43 5.46 -4.17 2.78
N LEU A 44 6.29 -3.11 2.76
CA LEU A 44 6.15 -1.97 3.66
C LEU A 44 4.81 -1.25 3.46
N LEU A 45 4.39 -1.05 2.21
CA LEU A 45 3.08 -0.49 1.86
C LEU A 45 1.95 -1.34 2.46
N LEU A 46 1.98 -2.67 2.29
CA LEU A 46 0.99 -3.58 2.86
C LEU A 46 0.94 -3.51 4.39
N VAL A 47 2.10 -3.39 5.06
CA VAL A 47 2.18 -3.20 6.51
C VAL A 47 1.50 -1.90 6.93
N ILE A 48 1.80 -0.78 6.27
CA ILE A 48 1.17 0.52 6.57
C ILE A 48 -0.34 0.45 6.39
N ILE A 49 -0.79 -0.13 5.28
CA ILE A 49 -2.22 -0.32 4.97
C ILE A 49 -2.89 -1.17 6.06
N ALA A 50 -2.27 -2.29 6.46
CA ALA A 50 -2.79 -3.16 7.51
C ALA A 50 -2.88 -2.46 8.87
N VAL A 51 -1.85 -1.68 9.24
CA VAL A 51 -1.83 -0.89 10.48
C VAL A 51 -2.91 0.19 10.47
N MET A 52 -3.05 0.93 9.36
CA MET A 52 -4.12 1.93 9.21
C MET A 52 -5.49 1.28 9.30
N PHE A 53 -5.70 0.13 8.65
CA PHE A 53 -6.94 -0.62 8.72
C PHE A 53 -7.25 -1.07 10.14
N TYR A 54 -6.25 -1.58 10.87
CA TYR A 54 -6.38 -1.97 12.25
C TYR A 54 -6.78 -0.79 13.14
N ILE A 55 -6.08 0.35 13.04
CA ILE A 55 -6.38 1.56 13.81
C ILE A 55 -7.79 2.07 13.51
N TYR A 56 -8.19 2.14 12.23
CA TYR A 56 -9.54 2.59 11.84
C TYR A 56 -10.63 1.63 12.30
N SER A 57 -10.37 0.32 12.27
CA SER A 57 -11.30 -0.68 12.78
C SER A 57 -11.45 -0.62 14.30
N ARG A 58 -10.44 -0.11 15.02
CA ARG A 58 -10.43 0.00 16.49
C ARG A 58 -11.08 1.31 16.97
N ARG A 59 -11.06 2.36 16.14
CA ARG A 59 -11.89 3.56 16.34
C ARG A 59 -13.34 3.27 15.96
N LYS A 60 -14.03 2.45 16.75
CA LYS A 60 -15.48 2.54 16.85
C LYS A 60 -15.82 3.86 17.59
N PRO A 61 -16.82 4.65 17.17
CA PRO A 61 -17.45 5.61 18.06
C PRO A 61 -18.07 4.90 19.28
#